data_AF-A0A2V8TEV3-F1
#
_entry.id   AF-A0A2V8TEV3-F1
#
_cell.length_a   1.000
_cell.length_b   1.000
_cell.length_c   1.000
_cell.angle_alpha   90.00
_cell.angle_beta   90.00
_cell.angle_gamma   90.00
#
_symmetry.space_group_name_H-M   'P 1'
#
loop_
_entity.id
_entity.type
_entity.pdbx_description
1 polymer ?
#
loop_
_entity_poly.entity_id
_entity_poly.type
_entity_poly.pdbx_seq_one_letter_code
_entity_poly.pdbx_strand_id
1 'polypeptide(L)'
;MSEPRAVAKKIEHVVPGVMRWGIHDDRIDFRSDAYAVVRGGEVVLIDPLPLSEKLLRGLGTVSAICLTARCHQRSAWRYRRKLGAKVYGPAGADDFEEPPDILYGRKERLPGDLLAVHAPGPTEAHYAFLLKSRGGILFIGDLLVKKDARLDFISDEHQDEPARTRRSVRKLLEIPFRTLCLDHGGTVVRQARQEVRRALGADGA
;
A
#
# COMPACT_ATOMS: atom_id res chain seq x y z
N MET A 1 -4.46 -4.97 18.53
CA MET A 1 -5.45 -4.84 17.44
C MET A 1 -4.75 -4.25 16.24
N SER A 2 -5.00 -4.81 15.06
CA SER A 2 -4.38 -4.36 13.82
C SER A 2 -4.96 -3.05 13.26
N GLU A 3 -6.14 -2.62 13.70
CA GLU A 3 -6.75 -1.37 13.25
C GLU A 3 -6.34 -0.20 14.17
N PRO A 4 -5.81 0.91 13.63
CA PRO A 4 -5.53 2.12 14.40
C PRO A 4 -6.82 2.85 14.81
N ARG A 5 -6.75 3.66 15.86
CA ARG A 5 -7.95 4.33 16.42
C ARG A 5 -8.36 5.59 15.66
N ALA A 6 -7.40 6.29 15.07
CA ALA A 6 -7.68 7.55 14.38
C ALA A 6 -8.48 7.32 13.09
N VAL A 7 -9.35 8.28 12.75
CA VAL A 7 -10.23 8.20 11.56
C VAL A 7 -9.97 9.39 10.65
N ALA A 8 -9.56 9.12 9.42
CA ALA A 8 -9.36 10.15 8.41
C ALA A 8 -10.66 10.89 8.08
N LYS A 9 -10.58 12.21 8.06
CA LYS A 9 -11.69 13.13 7.73
C LYS A 9 -11.49 13.88 6.41
N LYS A 10 -10.48 13.49 5.63
CA LYS A 10 -10.14 14.09 4.33
C LYS A 10 -9.62 13.01 3.38
N ILE A 11 -9.91 13.19 2.10
CA ILE A 11 -9.32 12.44 0.97
C ILE A 11 -8.57 13.42 0.09
N GLU A 12 -7.48 12.97 -0.51
CA GLU A 12 -6.68 13.70 -1.49
C GLU A 12 -6.62 12.92 -2.80
N HIS A 13 -6.68 13.65 -3.92
CA HIS A 13 -6.46 13.06 -5.24
C HIS A 13 -4.97 12.99 -5.51
N VAL A 14 -4.44 11.78 -5.72
CA VAL A 14 -3.01 11.59 -6.07
C VAL A 14 -2.82 11.86 -7.56
N VAL A 15 -3.61 11.17 -8.37
CA VAL A 15 -3.75 11.31 -9.82
C VAL A 15 -5.18 10.92 -10.19
N PRO A 16 -5.68 11.21 -11.41
CA PRO A 16 -7.04 10.81 -11.79
C PRO A 16 -7.29 9.31 -11.55
N GLY A 17 -8.31 8.99 -10.75
CA GLY A 17 -8.68 7.62 -10.39
C GLY A 17 -7.92 7.01 -9.21
N VAL A 18 -6.99 7.74 -8.57
CA VAL A 18 -6.31 7.28 -7.35
C VAL A 18 -6.51 8.27 -6.21
N MET A 19 -7.16 7.80 -5.15
CA MET A 19 -7.43 8.55 -3.93
C MET A 19 -6.47 8.11 -2.84
N ARG A 20 -6.17 9.01 -1.91
CA ARG A 20 -5.37 8.75 -0.71
C ARG A 20 -6.03 9.38 0.50
N TRP A 21 -5.91 8.73 1.65
CA TRP A 21 -6.11 9.36 2.95
C TRP A 21 -5.03 8.87 3.90
N GLY A 22 -4.77 9.66 4.94
CA GLY A 22 -3.80 9.30 5.97
C GLY A 22 -4.31 9.67 7.34
N ILE A 23 -3.73 9.01 8.33
CA ILE A 23 -3.97 9.26 9.76
C ILE A 23 -2.63 9.28 10.48
N HIS A 24 -2.63 9.86 11.68
CA HIS A 24 -1.62 9.50 12.67
C HIS A 24 -1.99 8.14 13.26
N ASP A 25 -1.05 7.19 13.21
CA ASP A 25 -1.24 5.80 13.60
C ASP A 25 -0.64 5.56 14.98
N ASP A 26 -1.52 5.36 15.97
CA ASP A 26 -1.16 5.23 17.38
C ASP A 26 -0.35 3.97 17.69
N ARG A 27 -0.24 3.04 16.74
CA ARG A 27 0.52 1.80 16.90
C ARG A 27 2.01 1.97 16.61
N ILE A 28 2.37 3.00 15.84
CA ILE A 28 3.75 3.27 15.40
C ILE A 28 4.17 4.73 15.64
N ASP A 29 3.31 5.55 16.24
CA ASP A 29 3.51 6.98 16.48
C ASP A 29 3.98 7.75 15.22
N PHE A 30 3.43 7.36 14.07
CA PHE A 30 3.81 7.91 12.78
C PHE A 30 2.62 8.00 11.82
N ARG A 31 2.81 8.65 10.68
CA ARG A 31 1.77 8.74 9.65
C ARG A 31 1.65 7.41 8.91
N SER A 32 0.43 6.89 8.84
CA SER A 32 0.04 5.82 7.92
C SER A 32 -0.87 6.37 6.83
N ASP A 33 -0.75 5.83 5.62
CA ASP A 33 -1.50 6.19 4.44
C ASP A 33 -2.15 4.96 3.80
N ALA A 34 -3.33 5.17 3.24
CA ALA A 34 -4.12 4.17 2.53
C ALA A 34 -4.64 4.75 1.22
N TYR A 35 -4.98 3.87 0.31
CA TYR A 35 -5.30 4.25 -1.07
C TYR A 35 -6.59 3.62 -1.56
N ALA A 36 -7.17 4.24 -2.58
CA ALA A 36 -8.23 3.64 -3.36
C ALA A 36 -8.01 3.87 -4.85
N VAL A 37 -8.22 2.83 -5.65
CA VAL A 37 -8.37 2.93 -7.10
C VAL A 37 -9.86 3.03 -7.42
N VAL A 38 -10.25 4.09 -8.11
CA VAL A 38 -11.64 4.39 -8.45
C VAL A 38 -11.81 4.38 -9.96
N ARG A 39 -12.71 3.53 -10.47
CA ARG A 39 -13.00 3.41 -11.91
C ARG A 39 -14.48 3.12 -12.14
N GLY A 40 -15.17 4.04 -12.82
CA GLY A 40 -16.57 3.84 -13.19
C GLY A 40 -17.52 3.65 -12.00
N GLY A 41 -17.21 4.24 -10.85
CA GLY A 41 -17.98 4.08 -9.60
C GLY A 41 -17.57 2.88 -8.75
N GLU A 42 -16.78 1.95 -9.30
CA GLU A 42 -16.19 0.84 -8.58
C GLU A 42 -14.89 1.25 -7.88
N VAL A 43 -14.73 0.79 -6.64
CA VAL A 43 -13.64 1.18 -5.75
C VAL A 43 -12.90 -0.06 -5.24
N VAL A 44 -11.58 -0.05 -5.38
CA VAL A 44 -10.68 -1.02 -4.75
C VAL A 44 -9.84 -0.30 -3.71
N LEU A 45 -9.96 -0.71 -2.45
CA LEU A 45 -9.13 -0.18 -1.37
C LEU A 45 -7.80 -0.95 -1.32
N ILE A 46 -6.72 -0.24 -1.01
CA ILE A 46 -5.39 -0.81 -0.81
C ILE A 46 -4.94 -0.43 0.60
N ASP A 47 -4.59 -1.43 1.40
CA ASP A 47 -4.10 -1.30 2.78
C ASP A 47 -4.96 -0.35 3.63
N PRO A 48 -6.28 -0.60 3.74
CA PRO A 48 -7.26 0.41 4.13
C PRO A 48 -7.09 0.87 5.58
N LEU A 49 -7.03 2.19 5.78
CA LEU A 49 -7.09 2.81 7.11
C LEU A 49 -8.51 3.35 7.40
N PRO A 50 -8.84 3.63 8.67
CA PRO A 50 -10.15 4.14 9.01
C PRO A 50 -10.42 5.49 8.33
N LEU A 51 -11.52 5.54 7.62
CA LEU A 51 -12.05 6.69 6.89
C LEU A 51 -13.48 6.97 7.38
N SER A 52 -13.82 8.27 7.51
CA SER A 52 -15.17 8.68 7.91
C SER A 52 -16.22 8.11 6.95
N GLU A 53 -17.39 7.73 7.48
CA GLU A 53 -18.39 7.05 6.66
C GLU A 53 -18.89 7.88 5.48
N LYS A 54 -19.02 9.20 5.68
CA LYS A 54 -19.44 10.13 4.62
C LYS A 54 -18.47 10.06 3.44
N LEU A 55 -17.17 10.07 3.72
CA LEU A 55 -16.14 10.01 2.69
C LEU A 55 -16.04 8.61 2.06
N LEU A 56 -16.15 7.56 2.86
CA LEU A 56 -16.15 6.18 2.37
C LEU A 56 -17.31 5.93 1.40
N ARG A 57 -18.53 6.39 1.74
CA ARG A 57 -19.68 6.33 0.80
C ARG A 57 -19.46 7.19 -0.44
N GLY A 58 -18.79 8.34 -0.28
CA GLY A 58 -18.49 9.25 -1.38
C GLY A 58 -17.44 8.73 -2.37
N LEU A 59 -16.67 7.68 -2.04
CA LEU A 59 -15.72 7.06 -2.97
C LEU A 59 -16.44 6.29 -4.09
N GLY A 60 -17.58 5.67 -3.79
CA GLY A 60 -18.30 4.75 -4.68
C GLY A 60 -18.52 3.38 -4.03
N THR A 61 -18.81 2.37 -4.85
CA THR A 61 -19.04 1.00 -4.41
C THR A 61 -17.70 0.30 -4.17
N VAL A 62 -17.38 0.00 -2.91
CA VAL A 62 -16.19 -0.78 -2.58
C VAL A 62 -16.43 -2.25 -2.89
N SER A 63 -15.79 -2.75 -3.96
CA SER A 63 -15.95 -4.12 -4.43
C SER A 63 -14.79 -5.04 -4.02
N ALA A 64 -13.63 -4.48 -3.69
CA ALA A 64 -12.48 -5.24 -3.19
C ALA A 64 -11.58 -4.45 -2.25
N ILE A 65 -10.86 -5.19 -1.41
CA ILE A 65 -9.79 -4.71 -0.55
C ILE A 65 -8.55 -5.57 -0.85
N CYS A 66 -7.44 -4.94 -1.22
CA CYS A 66 -6.18 -5.63 -1.52
C CYS A 66 -5.14 -5.26 -0.47
N LEU A 67 -4.55 -6.27 0.17
CA LEU A 67 -3.51 -6.10 1.20
C LEU A 67 -2.14 -6.37 0.60
N THR A 68 -1.19 -5.44 0.70
CA THR A 68 0.19 -5.65 0.24
C THR A 68 0.98 -6.59 1.15
N ALA A 69 0.61 -6.66 2.42
CA ALA A 69 1.20 -7.53 3.43
C ALA A 69 0.22 -7.81 4.58
N ARG A 70 0.52 -8.82 5.41
CA ARG A 70 -0.28 -9.18 6.60
C ARG A 70 -0.47 -8.02 7.58
N CYS A 71 0.60 -7.28 7.88
CA CYS A 71 0.60 -6.14 8.80
C CYS A 71 -0.33 -5.00 8.34
N HIS A 72 -0.73 -5.00 7.06
CA HIS A 72 -1.58 -3.98 6.45
C HIS A 72 -3.07 -4.31 6.45
N GLN A 73 -3.46 -5.41 7.11
CA GLN A 73 -4.88 -5.77 7.28
C GLN A 73 -5.71 -4.62 7.86
N ARG A 74 -5.20 -3.82 8.80
CA ARG A 74 -5.76 -2.52 9.23
C ARG A 74 -7.30 -2.55 9.34
N SER A 75 -8.02 -1.75 8.54
CA SER A 75 -9.49 -1.69 8.53
C SER A 75 -10.18 -2.75 7.66
N ALA A 76 -9.43 -3.67 7.04
CA ALA A 76 -9.94 -4.57 6.02
C ALA A 76 -11.08 -5.44 6.53
N TRP A 77 -10.95 -6.02 7.73
CA TRP A 77 -11.97 -6.92 8.27
C TRP A 77 -13.27 -6.18 8.61
N ARG A 78 -13.15 -4.99 9.20
CA ARG A 78 -14.29 -4.12 9.47
C ARG A 78 -14.97 -3.70 8.17
N TYR A 79 -14.21 -3.34 7.13
CA TYR A 79 -14.76 -2.97 5.83
C TYR A 79 -15.33 -4.15 5.05
N ARG A 80 -14.75 -5.35 5.14
CA ARG A 80 -15.34 -6.58 4.61
C ARG A 80 -16.75 -6.79 5.16
N ARG A 81 -16.90 -6.81 6.49
CA ARG A 81 -18.22 -7.00 7.13
C ARG A 81 -19.20 -5.90 6.78
N LYS A 82 -18.74 -4.65 6.79
CA LYS A 82 -19.60 -3.48 6.59
C LYS A 82 -20.05 -3.30 5.13
N LEU A 83 -19.18 -3.60 4.18
CA LEU A 83 -19.37 -3.28 2.76
C LEU A 83 -19.65 -4.51 1.90
N GLY A 84 -19.44 -5.72 2.44
CA GLY A 84 -19.53 -6.97 1.67
C GLY A 84 -18.39 -7.15 0.65
N ALA A 85 -17.32 -6.36 0.74
CA ALA A 85 -16.19 -6.40 -0.18
C ALA A 85 -15.29 -7.61 0.09
N LYS A 86 -14.78 -8.24 -0.98
CA LYS A 86 -13.80 -9.34 -0.85
C LYS A 86 -12.42 -8.80 -0.48
N VAL A 87 -11.75 -9.48 0.45
CA VAL A 87 -10.37 -9.19 0.86
C VAL A 87 -9.42 -10.15 0.15
N TYR A 88 -8.43 -9.56 -0.53
CA TYR A 88 -7.34 -10.24 -1.21
C TYR A 88 -6.08 -10.08 -0.36
N GLY A 89 -5.54 -11.20 0.12
CA GLY A 89 -4.31 -11.25 0.90
C GLY A 89 -3.21 -12.03 0.18
N PRO A 90 -1.92 -11.74 0.45
CA PRO A 90 -0.84 -12.48 -0.17
C PRO A 90 -0.81 -13.94 0.30
N ALA A 91 -0.63 -14.87 -0.63
CA ALA A 91 -0.37 -16.27 -0.34
C ALA A 91 0.97 -16.41 0.40
N GLY A 92 1.01 -17.29 1.40
CA GLY A 92 2.20 -17.50 2.25
C GLY A 92 2.36 -16.47 3.38
N ALA A 93 1.41 -15.54 3.53
CA ALA A 93 1.26 -14.80 4.77
C ALA A 93 0.39 -15.60 5.75
N ASP A 94 0.90 -15.83 6.95
CA ASP A 94 0.18 -16.53 8.03
C ASP A 94 -0.42 -15.50 9.01
N ASP A 95 -1.07 -15.93 10.10
CA ASP A 95 -1.49 -15.08 11.24
C ASP A 95 -2.25 -13.78 10.89
N PHE A 96 -3.15 -13.85 9.91
CA PHE A 96 -4.17 -12.82 9.76
C PHE A 96 -5.17 -12.90 10.93
N GLU A 97 -5.70 -11.76 11.36
CA GLU A 97 -6.77 -11.73 12.38
C GLU A 97 -8.03 -12.47 11.88
N GLU A 98 -8.28 -12.42 10.56
CA GLU A 98 -9.30 -13.21 9.88
C GLU A 98 -8.76 -13.69 8.51
N PRO A 99 -9.19 -14.85 8.00
CA PRO A 99 -8.69 -15.32 6.70
C PRO A 99 -9.14 -14.40 5.56
N PRO A 100 -8.25 -14.02 4.63
CA PRO A 100 -8.63 -13.39 3.37
C PRO A 100 -9.62 -14.26 2.57
N ASP A 101 -10.51 -13.63 1.81
CA ASP A 101 -11.45 -14.36 0.95
C ASP A 101 -10.74 -14.99 -0.26
N ILE A 102 -9.65 -14.37 -0.71
CA ILE A 102 -8.81 -14.81 -1.83
C ILE A 102 -7.34 -14.62 -1.45
N LEU A 103 -6.54 -15.66 -1.68
CA LEU A 103 -5.07 -15.59 -1.57
C LEU A 103 -4.47 -15.36 -2.96
N TYR A 104 -3.60 -14.37 -3.10
CA TYR A 104 -2.96 -14.06 -4.38
C TYR A 104 -1.45 -14.30 -4.37
N GLY A 105 -0.89 -14.60 -5.54
CA GLY A 105 0.54 -14.81 -5.73
C GLY A 105 1.24 -13.77 -6.60
N ARG A 106 2.48 -14.07 -6.97
CA ARG A 106 3.31 -13.25 -7.85
C ARG A 106 2.71 -13.14 -9.26
N LYS A 107 2.72 -11.92 -9.82
CA LYS A 107 2.24 -11.57 -11.18
C LYS A 107 0.74 -11.81 -11.39
N GLU A 108 -0.02 -11.98 -10.31
CA GLU A 108 -1.47 -12.10 -10.40
C GLU A 108 -2.13 -10.73 -10.63
N ARG A 109 -3.22 -10.73 -11.40
CA ARG A 109 -4.03 -9.54 -11.62
C ARG A 109 -5.13 -9.50 -10.55
N LEU A 110 -5.13 -8.45 -9.76
CA LEU A 110 -6.10 -8.16 -8.72
C LEU A 110 -7.17 -7.20 -9.26
N PRO A 111 -8.29 -7.01 -8.53
CA PRO A 111 -9.30 -6.01 -8.86
C PRO A 111 -8.70 -4.62 -9.10
N GLY A 112 -9.35 -3.82 -9.95
CA GLY A 112 -8.87 -2.47 -10.28
C GLY A 112 -7.68 -2.44 -11.25
N ASP A 113 -7.39 -3.55 -11.93
CA ASP A 113 -6.23 -3.74 -12.83
C ASP A 113 -4.87 -3.61 -12.11
N LEU A 114 -4.86 -3.87 -10.81
CA LEU A 114 -3.63 -3.96 -10.02
C LEU A 114 -2.89 -5.24 -10.37
N LEU A 115 -1.57 -5.14 -10.59
CA LEU A 115 -0.69 -6.30 -10.77
C LEU A 115 0.13 -6.50 -9.50
N ALA A 116 0.08 -7.71 -8.94
CA ALA A 116 0.90 -8.08 -7.79
C ALA A 116 2.37 -8.27 -8.18
N VAL A 117 3.26 -7.47 -7.58
CA VAL A 117 4.71 -7.49 -7.76
C VAL A 117 5.34 -7.95 -6.45
N HIS A 118 5.85 -9.18 -6.42
CA HIS A 118 6.51 -9.71 -5.22
C HIS A 118 7.74 -8.87 -4.87
N ALA A 119 7.78 -8.38 -3.64
CA ALA A 119 8.81 -7.49 -3.13
C ALA A 119 9.22 -7.90 -1.71
N PRO A 120 9.80 -9.10 -1.55
CA PRO A 120 10.13 -9.64 -0.23
C PRO A 120 11.25 -8.85 0.43
N GLY A 121 11.34 -8.99 1.75
CA GLY A 121 12.37 -8.34 2.56
C GLY A 121 11.81 -7.84 3.88
N PRO A 122 10.76 -7.00 3.88
CA PRO A 122 10.04 -6.69 5.12
C PRO A 122 9.48 -7.98 5.73
N THR A 123 8.83 -8.79 4.88
CA THR A 123 8.48 -10.20 5.12
C THR A 123 8.61 -10.98 3.80
N GLU A 124 8.53 -12.31 3.82
CA GLU A 124 8.50 -13.12 2.59
C GLU A 124 7.24 -12.79 1.74
N ALA A 125 6.08 -12.73 2.38
CA ALA A 125 4.79 -12.46 1.74
C ALA A 125 4.48 -10.96 1.67
N HIS A 126 5.45 -10.18 1.16
CA HIS A 126 5.32 -8.74 0.92
C HIS A 126 5.27 -8.43 -0.58
N TYR A 127 4.32 -7.58 -0.96
CA TYR A 127 4.06 -7.24 -2.35
C TYR A 127 3.94 -5.74 -2.55
N ALA A 128 4.39 -5.27 -3.70
CA ALA A 128 3.94 -4.00 -4.26
C ALA A 128 2.80 -4.26 -5.26
N PHE A 129 1.94 -3.26 -5.47
CA PHE A 129 0.94 -3.28 -6.53
C PHE A 129 1.28 -2.28 -7.63
N LEU A 130 1.26 -2.74 -8.87
CA LEU A 130 1.43 -1.90 -10.06
C LEU A 130 0.09 -1.65 -10.73
N LEU A 131 -0.32 -0.39 -10.82
CA LEU A 131 -1.33 0.05 -11.76
C LEU A 131 -0.64 0.63 -13.00
N LYS A 132 -0.75 -0.05 -14.14
CA LYS A 132 -0.01 0.32 -15.38
C LYS A 132 -0.47 1.61 -16.04
N SER A 133 -1.65 2.12 -15.68
CA SER A 133 -2.19 3.35 -16.27
C SER A 133 -1.32 4.57 -15.93
N ARG A 134 -1.46 5.66 -16.71
CA ARG A 134 -0.83 6.96 -16.45
C ARG A 134 0.70 6.95 -16.31
N GLY A 135 1.36 6.00 -16.95
CA GLY A 135 2.83 5.86 -16.89
C GLY A 135 3.33 5.10 -15.66
N GLY A 136 2.44 4.37 -14.97
CA GLY A 136 2.74 3.46 -13.88
C GLY A 136 2.64 4.12 -12.50
N ILE A 137 1.88 3.48 -11.62
CA ILE A 137 1.70 3.85 -10.20
C ILE A 137 2.04 2.62 -9.38
N LEU A 138 2.99 2.76 -8.46
CA LEU A 138 3.38 1.70 -7.54
C LEU A 138 2.86 2.00 -6.13
N PHE A 139 2.15 1.06 -5.52
CA PHE A 139 1.84 1.02 -4.09
C PHE A 139 2.80 0.04 -3.45
N ILE A 140 3.64 0.49 -2.53
CA ILE A 140 4.85 -0.27 -2.14
C ILE A 140 4.87 -0.75 -0.69
N GLY A 141 3.81 -0.51 0.09
CA GLY A 141 3.79 -0.88 1.50
C GLY A 141 5.01 -0.36 2.26
N ASP A 142 5.62 -1.24 3.04
CA ASP A 142 6.76 -1.00 3.93
C ASP A 142 8.15 -1.11 3.26
N LEU A 143 8.25 -1.03 1.93
CA LEU A 143 9.56 -1.06 1.28
C LEU A 143 10.38 0.21 1.52
N LEU A 144 9.70 1.36 1.57
CA LEU A 144 10.27 2.67 1.85
C LEU A 144 9.27 3.48 2.67
N VAL A 145 9.77 4.46 3.40
CA VAL A 145 9.00 5.49 4.09
C VAL A 145 9.38 6.86 3.56
N LYS A 146 8.45 7.81 3.60
CA LYS A 146 8.77 9.22 3.38
C LYS A 146 8.83 9.97 4.72
N LYS A 147 10.04 10.34 5.16
CA LYS A 147 10.28 11.13 6.37
C LYS A 147 11.07 12.38 6.02
N ASP A 148 10.71 13.52 6.60
CA ASP A 148 11.38 14.81 6.38
C ASP A 148 11.57 15.15 4.88
N ALA A 149 10.51 14.90 4.11
CA ALA A 149 10.43 15.08 2.65
C ALA A 149 11.36 14.17 1.80
N ARG A 150 12.07 13.22 2.41
CA ARG A 150 12.97 12.27 1.73
C ARG A 150 12.42 10.85 1.80
N LEU A 151 12.76 10.04 0.81
CA LEU A 151 12.54 8.61 0.88
C LEU A 151 13.68 7.95 1.64
N ASP A 152 13.33 7.04 2.52
CA ASP A 152 14.27 6.24 3.32
C ASP A 152 13.75 4.80 3.43
N PHE A 153 14.63 3.88 3.82
CA PHE A 153 14.21 2.54 4.19
C PHE A 153 13.52 2.55 5.55
N ILE A 154 12.59 1.61 5.75
CA ILE A 154 12.13 1.30 7.10
C ILE A 154 13.34 0.83 7.92
N SER A 155 13.33 1.05 9.25
CA SER A 155 14.40 0.56 10.12
C SER A 155 14.63 -0.94 9.91
N ASP A 156 15.90 -1.36 9.90
CA ASP A 156 16.27 -2.77 9.71
C ASP A 156 15.67 -3.67 10.81
N GLU A 157 15.42 -3.15 12.01
CA GLU A 157 14.82 -3.88 13.13
C GLU A 157 13.35 -4.27 12.91
N HIS A 158 12.69 -3.72 11.89
CA HIS A 158 11.30 -4.00 11.54
C HIS A 158 11.15 -4.90 10.31
N GLN A 159 12.24 -5.51 9.84
CA GLN A 159 12.25 -6.30 8.61
C GLN A 159 12.90 -7.67 8.84
N ASP A 160 12.33 -8.71 8.24
CA ASP A 160 12.88 -10.06 8.31
C ASP A 160 14.26 -10.17 7.61
N GLU A 161 14.40 -9.52 6.44
CA GLU A 161 15.62 -9.52 5.64
C GLU A 161 15.90 -8.13 5.01
N PRO A 162 16.50 -7.19 5.75
CA PRO A 162 16.71 -5.82 5.26
C PRO A 162 17.49 -5.73 3.92
N ALA A 163 18.53 -6.55 3.78
CA ALA A 163 19.29 -6.65 2.53
C ALA A 163 18.41 -7.11 1.33
N ARG A 164 17.39 -7.93 1.59
CA ARG A 164 16.45 -8.38 0.56
C ARG A 164 15.45 -7.28 0.19
N THR A 165 15.04 -6.45 1.14
CA THR A 165 14.24 -5.24 0.87
C THR A 165 14.96 -4.31 -0.11
N ARG A 166 16.25 -4.05 0.13
CA ARG A 166 17.10 -3.26 -0.79
C ARG A 166 17.13 -3.86 -2.19
N ARG A 167 17.30 -5.18 -2.31
CA ARG A 167 17.22 -5.88 -3.61
C ARG A 167 15.84 -5.74 -4.26
N SER A 168 14.76 -5.83 -3.49
CA SER A 168 13.38 -5.64 -3.97
C SER A 168 13.14 -4.21 -4.47
N VAL A 169 13.60 -3.19 -3.73
CA VAL A 169 13.52 -1.78 -4.13
C VAL A 169 14.33 -1.52 -5.41
N ARG A 170 15.53 -2.12 -5.57
CA ARG A 170 16.29 -2.04 -6.83
C ARG A 170 15.50 -2.62 -8.00
N LYS A 171 14.86 -3.79 -7.83
CA LYS A 171 14.02 -4.41 -8.86
C LYS A 171 12.80 -3.56 -9.25
N LEU A 172 12.24 -2.77 -8.33
CA LEU A 172 11.16 -1.83 -8.70
C LEU A 172 11.60 -0.84 -9.79
N LEU A 173 12.89 -0.46 -9.83
CA LEU A 173 13.40 0.44 -10.87
C LEU A 173 13.43 -0.19 -12.27
N GLU A 174 13.28 -1.51 -12.40
CA GLU A 174 13.10 -2.19 -13.69
C GLU A 174 11.67 -1.99 -14.26
N ILE A 175 10.72 -1.59 -13.41
CA ILE A 175 9.33 -1.33 -13.79
C ILE A 175 9.17 0.14 -14.20
N PRO A 176 8.50 0.47 -15.32
CA PRO A 176 8.17 1.85 -15.64
C PRO A 176 7.07 2.38 -14.69
N PHE A 177 7.40 3.39 -13.88
CA PHE A 177 6.45 4.10 -13.03
C PHE A 177 6.79 5.59 -12.91
N ARG A 178 5.78 6.42 -12.64
CA ARG A 178 5.89 7.87 -12.42
C ARG A 178 5.41 8.30 -11.04
N THR A 179 4.58 7.49 -10.40
CA THR A 179 4.02 7.76 -9.08
C THR A 179 4.36 6.62 -8.13
N LEU A 180 4.79 6.97 -6.93
CA LEU A 180 5.03 6.05 -5.81
C LEU A 180 4.06 6.40 -4.68
N CYS A 181 3.35 5.41 -4.20
CA CYS A 181 2.40 5.47 -3.10
C CYS A 181 2.98 4.64 -1.96
N LEU A 182 3.27 5.31 -0.84
CA LEU A 182 3.87 4.70 0.34
C LEU A 182 2.80 4.53 1.42
N ASP A 183 2.95 3.50 2.23
CA ASP A 183 2.08 3.28 3.38
C ASP A 183 2.44 4.19 4.55
N HIS A 184 3.64 4.77 4.51
CA HIS A 184 4.11 5.72 5.52
C HIS A 184 4.65 6.99 4.87
N GLY A 185 3.98 8.10 5.16
CA GLY A 185 4.51 9.45 4.94
C GLY A 185 4.24 10.07 3.57
N GLY A 186 3.57 9.41 2.62
CA GLY A 186 3.53 10.07 1.32
C GLY A 186 3.06 9.36 0.09
N THR A 187 2.93 10.21 -0.93
CA THR A 187 3.12 9.88 -2.32
C THR A 187 4.27 10.72 -2.87
N VAL A 188 4.92 10.22 -3.92
CA VAL A 188 5.87 10.95 -4.75
C VAL A 188 5.37 10.91 -6.19
N VAL A 189 5.14 12.07 -6.80
CA VAL A 189 4.58 12.19 -8.16
C VAL A 189 5.63 12.77 -9.11
N ARG A 190 5.71 12.26 -10.34
CA ARG A 190 6.62 12.65 -11.44
C ARG A 190 8.10 12.28 -11.25
N GLN A 191 8.67 12.49 -10.06
CA GLN A 191 10.09 12.24 -9.76
C GLN A 191 10.34 10.95 -8.96
N ALA A 192 9.33 10.09 -8.85
CA ALA A 192 9.35 8.88 -8.02
C ALA A 192 10.60 8.01 -8.22
N ARG A 193 10.97 7.73 -9.47
CA ARG A 193 12.17 6.92 -9.80
C ARG A 193 13.48 7.59 -9.41
N GLN A 194 13.55 8.92 -9.42
CA GLN A 194 14.74 9.65 -9.00
C GLN A 194 14.89 9.59 -7.48
N GLU A 195 13.79 9.78 -6.75
CA GLU A 195 13.78 9.68 -5.29
C GLU A 195 14.12 8.27 -4.80
N VAL A 196 13.62 7.20 -5.46
CA VAL A 196 14.01 5.82 -5.13
C VAL A 196 15.51 5.60 -5.34
N ARG A 197 16.10 6.12 -6.41
CA ARG A 197 17.56 6.05 -6.62
C ARG A 197 18.34 6.82 -5.56
N ARG A 198 17.83 7.96 -5.11
CA ARG A 198 18.45 8.74 -4.03
C ARG A 198 18.42 7.98 -2.71
N ALA A 199 17.30 7.34 -2.36
CA ALA A 199 17.19 6.50 -1.18
C ALA A 199 18.20 5.35 -1.21
N LEU A 200 18.28 4.62 -2.33
CA LEU A 200 19.28 3.55 -2.52
C LEU A 200 20.72 4.06 -2.41
N GLY A 201 21.03 5.24 -2.94
CA GLY A 201 22.38 5.82 -2.85
C GLY A 201 22.74 6.34 -1.46
N ALA A 202 21.78 6.84 -0.69
CA ALA A 202 21.98 7.36 0.65
C ALA A 202 22.13 6.26 1.71
N ASP A 203 21.45 5.12 1.52
CA ASP A 203 21.51 3.95 2.40
C ASP A 203 22.89 3.25 2.39
N GLY A 204 23.74 3.54 1.40
CA GLY A 204 25.11 3.04 1.33
C GLY A 204 25.23 1.55 0.99
N ALA A 205 24.15 0.92 0.50
CA ALA A 205 24.04 -0.51 0.23
C ALA A 205 23.94 -0.93 -1.25
#